data_AF-A0A650CR88-F1
#
_entry.id   AF-A0A650CR88-F1
#
_cell.length_a   1.000
_cell.length_b   1.000
_cell.length_c   1.000
_cell.angle_alpha   90.00
_cell.angle_beta   90.00
_cell.angle_gamma   90.00
#
_symmetry.space_group_name_H-M   'P 1'
#
loop_
_entity.id
_entity.type
_entity.pdbx_description
1 polymer ?
#
loop_
_entity_poly.entity_id
_entity_poly.type
_entity_poly.pdbx_seq_one_letter_code
_entity_poly.pdbx_strand_id
1 'polypeptide(L)'
;MMDEEVIADIFTKLGGKITKGWYAVSERPGKPPFAKEFEYSFGNFWGKVHLRNEGDLYVYIISKDVFNWKDRVKDLKLKGEIVDAAGGMMWIKEENEKNLEEDLKYLQSYLSSVKASSSH
;
A
#
# COMPACT_ATOMS: atom_id res chain seq x y z
N MET A 1 -2.69 6.07 -17.48
CA MET A 1 -1.82 6.38 -16.32
C MET A 1 -2.78 6.72 -15.19
N MET A 2 -2.62 6.11 -14.01
CA MET A 2 -3.51 6.39 -12.88
C MET A 2 -3.28 7.83 -12.40
N ASP A 3 -4.35 8.52 -12.07
CA ASP A 3 -4.30 9.92 -11.64
C ASP A 3 -4.06 10.02 -10.13
N GLU A 4 -3.23 10.97 -9.70
CA GLU A 4 -2.91 11.24 -8.29
C GLU A 4 -4.15 11.48 -7.42
N GLU A 5 -5.16 12.19 -7.95
CA GLU A 5 -6.41 12.47 -7.26
C GLU A 5 -7.26 11.20 -7.14
N VAL A 6 -7.34 10.40 -8.21
CA VAL A 6 -8.12 9.15 -8.21
C VAL A 6 -7.51 8.13 -7.26
N ILE A 7 -6.18 7.99 -7.26
CA ILE A 7 -5.49 7.12 -6.31
C ILE A 7 -5.78 7.56 -4.88
N ALA A 8 -5.60 8.84 -4.55
CA ALA A 8 -5.84 9.33 -3.19
C ALA A 8 -7.32 9.17 -2.75
N ASP A 9 -8.26 9.38 -3.67
CA ASP A 9 -9.70 9.22 -3.45
C ASP A 9 -10.09 7.77 -3.14
N ILE A 10 -9.46 6.77 -3.78
CA ILE A 10 -9.65 5.36 -3.41
C ILE A 10 -9.30 5.13 -1.94
N PHE A 11 -8.16 5.65 -1.46
CA PHE A 11 -7.75 5.45 -0.06
C PHE A 11 -8.73 6.09 0.92
N THR A 12 -9.17 7.32 0.65
CA THR A 12 -10.09 8.04 1.54
C THR A 12 -11.49 7.44 1.53
N LYS A 13 -12.02 7.04 0.36
CA LYS A 13 -13.30 6.31 0.23
C LYS A 13 -13.35 5.02 1.03
N LEU A 14 -12.21 4.33 1.14
CA LEU A 14 -12.08 3.10 1.91
C LEU A 14 -11.81 3.31 3.40
N GLY A 15 -11.91 4.55 3.90
CA GLY A 15 -11.71 4.89 5.31
C GLY A 15 -10.25 5.13 5.70
N GLY A 16 -9.34 5.18 4.74
CA GLY A 16 -7.95 5.56 4.94
C GLY A 16 -7.81 7.07 5.16
N LYS A 17 -6.80 7.47 5.93
CA LYS A 17 -6.44 8.87 6.13
C LYS A 17 -5.11 9.14 5.43
N ILE A 18 -5.09 10.14 4.56
CA ILE A 18 -3.83 10.68 4.03
C ILE A 18 -3.14 11.45 5.16
N THR A 19 -2.00 10.95 5.63
CA THR A 19 -1.23 11.55 6.73
C THR A 19 -0.24 12.60 6.23
N LYS A 20 0.18 12.47 4.96
CA LYS A 20 0.98 13.45 4.24
C LYS A 20 0.60 13.38 2.76
N GLY A 21 0.18 14.51 2.19
CA GLY A 21 -0.20 14.59 0.77
C GLY A 21 1.00 14.37 -0.16
N TRP A 22 0.73 14.35 -1.46
CA TRP A 22 1.74 14.08 -2.49
C TRP A 22 2.99 14.97 -2.36
N TYR A 23 4.17 14.34 -2.34
CA TYR A 23 5.47 15.01 -2.34
C TYR A 23 6.42 14.31 -3.31
N ALA A 24 7.28 15.10 -3.95
CA ALA A 24 8.26 14.60 -4.90
C ALA A 24 9.39 13.85 -4.17
N VAL A 25 9.84 12.72 -4.74
CA VAL A 25 10.96 11.94 -4.22
C VAL A 25 12.04 11.73 -5.28
N SER A 26 13.29 11.79 -4.84
CA SER A 26 14.48 11.62 -5.66
C SER A 26 15.22 10.36 -5.24
N GLU A 27 15.84 9.62 -6.15
CA GLU A 27 16.57 8.38 -5.83
C GLU A 27 17.71 8.61 -4.84
N ARG A 28 18.31 9.81 -4.90
CA ARG A 28 19.36 10.27 -4.00
C ARG A 28 19.33 11.79 -3.89
N PRO A 29 19.91 12.36 -2.82
CA PRO A 29 20.01 13.81 -2.65
C PRO A 29 20.62 14.52 -3.86
N GLY A 30 20.01 15.63 -4.28
CA GLY A 30 20.50 16.48 -5.38
C GLY A 30 20.19 15.97 -6.80
N LYS A 31 19.47 14.86 -6.95
CA LYS A 31 18.94 14.42 -8.26
C LYS A 31 17.54 14.97 -8.51
N PRO A 32 17.11 15.08 -9.78
CA PRO A 32 15.71 15.36 -10.09
C PRO A 32 14.79 14.29 -9.49
N PRO A 33 13.57 14.66 -9.10
CA PRO A 33 12.57 13.69 -8.68
C PRO A 33 12.24 12.69 -9.78
N PHE A 34 12.12 11.42 -9.41
CA PHE A 34 11.74 10.33 -10.32
C PHE A 34 10.34 9.77 -10.04
N ALA A 35 9.75 10.18 -8.91
CA ALA A 35 8.45 9.72 -8.47
C ALA A 35 7.81 10.75 -7.51
N LYS A 36 6.56 10.51 -7.19
CA LYS A 36 5.84 11.16 -6.09
C LYS A 36 5.36 10.12 -5.09
N GLU A 37 5.25 10.54 -3.84
CA GLU A 37 4.73 9.70 -2.77
C GLU A 37 3.66 10.44 -1.95
N PHE A 38 2.69 9.70 -1.42
CA PHE A 38 1.90 10.17 -0.28
C PHE A 38 1.91 9.11 0.81
N GLU A 39 1.66 9.53 2.04
CA GLU A 39 1.56 8.63 3.19
C GLU A 39 0.11 8.49 3.63
N TYR A 40 -0.25 7.29 4.05
CA TYR A 40 -1.59 6.96 4.47
C TYR A 40 -1.61 6.10 5.73
N SER A 41 -2.77 6.08 6.38
CA SER A 41 -3.04 5.18 7.50
C SER A 41 -4.47 4.65 7.44
N PHE A 42 -4.60 3.37 7.78
CA PHE A 42 -5.85 2.71 8.12
C PHE A 42 -5.83 2.32 9.62
N GLY A 43 -6.94 1.79 10.12
CA GLY A 43 -7.04 1.35 11.51
C GLY A 43 -5.99 0.30 11.89
N ASN A 44 -5.67 -0.62 10.97
CA ASN A 44 -4.86 -1.83 11.18
C ASN A 44 -3.51 -1.85 10.42
N PHE A 45 -3.28 -0.94 9.48
CA PHE A 45 -1.99 -0.78 8.79
C PHE A 45 -1.79 0.68 8.38
N TRP A 46 -0.60 0.99 7.91
CA TRP A 46 -0.23 2.30 7.36
C TRP A 46 0.85 2.10 6.31
N GLY A 47 1.27 3.18 5.65
CA GLY A 47 2.38 3.11 4.72
C GLY A 47 2.39 4.28 3.76
N LYS A 48 2.84 4.01 2.54
CA LYS A 48 2.94 5.03 1.50
C LYS A 48 2.63 4.46 0.12
N VAL A 49 2.17 5.33 -0.75
CA VAL A 49 2.06 5.06 -2.17
C VAL A 49 3.23 5.73 -2.87
N HIS A 50 3.80 5.05 -3.86
CA HIS A 50 4.89 5.53 -4.68
C HIS A 50 4.50 5.41 -6.15
N LEU A 51 4.25 6.56 -6.77
CA LEU A 51 3.89 6.68 -8.18
C LEU A 51 5.09 7.20 -8.96
N ARG A 52 5.65 6.36 -9.83
CA ARG A 52 6.78 6.75 -10.69
C ARG A 52 6.32 7.65 -11.83
N ASN A 53 7.24 8.47 -12.34
CA ASN A 53 6.98 9.32 -13.49
C ASN A 53 6.64 8.50 -14.76
N GLU A 54 7.11 7.25 -14.86
CA GLU A 54 6.73 6.33 -15.94
C GLU A 54 5.32 5.74 -15.77
N GLY A 55 4.65 5.97 -14.63
CA GLY A 55 3.29 5.53 -14.36
C GLY A 55 3.16 4.23 -13.56
N ASP A 56 4.29 3.59 -13.20
CA ASP A 56 4.26 2.43 -12.30
C ASP A 56 3.81 2.86 -10.89
N LEU A 57 2.81 2.16 -10.33
CA LEU A 57 2.29 2.39 -8.99
C LEU A 57 2.73 1.29 -8.04
N TYR A 58 3.32 1.68 -6.91
CA TYR A 58 3.70 0.78 -5.84
C TYR A 58 3.04 1.21 -4.54
N VAL A 59 2.53 0.24 -3.79
CA VAL A 59 1.91 0.46 -2.47
C VAL A 59 2.77 -0.24 -1.43
N TYR A 60 3.30 0.55 -0.50
CA TYR A 60 4.03 0.06 0.64
C TYR A 60 3.12 -0.04 1.85
N ILE A 61 3.07 -1.23 2.44
CA ILE A 61 2.19 -1.57 3.56
C ILE A 61 3.05 -2.00 4.74
N ILE A 62 2.77 -1.43 5.90
CA ILE A 62 3.30 -1.89 7.19
C ILE A 62 2.11 -2.26 8.09
N SER A 63 2.03 -3.52 8.50
CA SER A 63 1.01 -3.99 9.44
C SER A 63 1.28 -3.45 10.85
N LYS A 64 0.22 -3.15 11.60
CA LYS A 64 0.35 -2.85 13.03
C LYS A 64 0.52 -4.12 13.88
N ASP A 65 -0.08 -5.22 13.43
CA ASP A 65 0.04 -6.51 14.10
C ASP A 65 1.40 -7.15 13.82
N VAL A 66 1.96 -7.83 14.83
CA VAL A 66 3.26 -8.49 14.76
C VAL A 66 3.12 -9.83 14.05
N PHE A 67 3.35 -9.84 12.75
CA PHE A 67 3.51 -11.07 11.97
C PHE A 67 4.47 -10.84 10.80
N ASN A 68 4.84 -11.93 10.13
CA ASN A 68 5.71 -11.91 8.97
C ASN A 68 4.91 -12.13 7.69
N TRP A 69 4.86 -11.12 6.81
CA TRP A 69 4.17 -11.23 5.53
C TRP A 69 4.68 -12.39 4.68
N LYS A 70 5.99 -12.67 4.73
CA LYS A 70 6.59 -13.76 3.95
C LYS A 70 5.94 -15.12 4.21
N ASP A 71 5.47 -15.34 5.42
CA ASP A 71 4.80 -16.59 5.82
C ASP A 71 3.33 -16.64 5.36
N ARG A 72 2.79 -15.49 4.91
CA ARG A 72 1.39 -15.30 4.50
C ARG A 72 1.22 -15.02 3.02
N VAL A 73 2.27 -14.61 2.30
CA VAL A 73 2.23 -14.22 0.87
C VAL A 73 1.49 -15.26 0.01
N LYS A 74 1.70 -16.55 0.28
CA LYS A 74 1.07 -17.65 -0.48
C LYS A 74 -0.45 -17.73 -0.32
N ASP A 75 -0.98 -17.18 0.77
CA ASP A 75 -2.41 -17.20 1.09
C ASP A 75 -3.12 -15.91 0.62
N LEU A 76 -2.35 -14.88 0.24
CA LEU A 76 -2.88 -13.61 -0.22
C LEU A 76 -3.45 -13.75 -1.63
N LYS A 77 -4.70 -13.32 -1.80
CA LYS A 77 -5.40 -13.29 -3.09
C LYS A 77 -5.43 -11.88 -3.67
N LEU A 78 -4.27 -11.25 -3.70
CA LEU A 78 -4.07 -9.93 -4.27
C LEU A 78 -4.04 -10.00 -5.80
N LYS A 79 -4.55 -8.97 -6.45
CA LYS A 79 -4.49 -8.80 -7.90
C LYS A 79 -3.20 -8.13 -8.35
N GLY A 80 -2.66 -7.25 -7.52
CA GLY A 80 -1.33 -6.68 -7.70
C GLY A 80 -0.23 -7.71 -7.48
N GLU A 81 0.95 -7.40 -8.01
CA GLU A 81 2.14 -8.23 -7.85
C GLU A 81 2.84 -7.90 -6.54
N ILE A 82 3.03 -8.88 -5.66
CA ILE A 82 3.87 -8.70 -4.46
C ILE A 82 5.33 -8.68 -4.90
N VAL A 83 5.97 -7.50 -4.85
CA VAL A 83 7.36 -7.33 -5.29
C VAL A 83 8.37 -7.61 -4.18
N ASP A 84 7.98 -7.37 -2.93
CA ASP A 84 8.80 -7.67 -1.76
C ASP A 84 7.94 -7.83 -0.50
N ALA A 85 8.39 -8.68 0.43
CA ALA A 85 7.72 -8.92 1.71
C ALA A 85 8.74 -9.36 2.78
N ALA A 86 8.84 -8.59 3.86
CA ALA A 86 9.76 -8.87 4.96
C ALA A 86 9.21 -8.36 6.29
N GLY A 87 9.08 -9.27 7.28
CA GLY A 87 8.52 -8.91 8.58
C GLY A 87 7.10 -8.34 8.42
N GLY A 88 6.78 -7.26 9.13
CA GLY A 88 5.49 -6.56 9.00
C GLY A 88 5.35 -5.69 7.75
N MET A 89 6.31 -5.72 6.82
CA MET A 89 6.38 -4.85 5.64
C MET A 89 6.13 -5.62 4.34
N MET A 90 5.41 -5.02 3.39
CA MET A 90 5.15 -5.58 2.07
C MET A 90 5.03 -4.47 1.03
N TRP A 91 5.51 -4.74 -0.18
CA TRP A 91 5.33 -3.91 -1.37
C TRP A 91 4.48 -4.63 -2.40
N ILE A 92 3.48 -3.94 -2.94
CA ILE A 92 2.63 -4.42 -4.03
C ILE A 92 2.80 -3.47 -5.21
N LYS A 93 2.97 -4.00 -6.42
CA LYS A 93 2.85 -3.27 -7.67
C LYS A 93 1.43 -3.40 -8.20
N GLU A 94 0.80 -2.26 -8.50
CA GLU A 94 -0.58 -2.18 -8.97
C GLU A 94 -0.66 -1.77 -10.43
N GLU A 95 -1.52 -2.44 -11.20
CA GLU A 95 -1.66 -2.20 -12.64
C GLU A 95 -2.76 -1.19 -12.97
N ASN A 96 -3.82 -1.12 -12.16
CA ASN A 96 -4.96 -0.22 -12.38
C ASN A 96 -5.71 0.10 -11.09
N GLU A 97 -6.54 1.14 -11.14
CA GLU A 97 -7.32 1.69 -10.03
C GLU A 97 -8.28 0.66 -9.40
N LYS A 98 -8.87 -0.20 -10.24
CA LYS A 98 -9.80 -1.24 -9.79
C LYS A 98 -9.08 -2.30 -8.96
N ASN A 99 -7.90 -2.74 -9.41
CA ASN A 99 -7.09 -3.71 -8.65
C ASN A 99 -6.67 -3.11 -7.31
N LEU A 100 -6.17 -1.88 -7.31
CA LEU A 100 -5.81 -1.16 -6.09
C LEU A 100 -6.98 -1.10 -5.09
N GLU A 101 -8.18 -0.72 -5.55
CA GLU A 101 -9.36 -0.64 -4.67
C GLU A 101 -9.73 -2.00 -4.08
N GLU A 102 -9.74 -3.05 -4.90
CA GLU A 102 -10.09 -4.41 -4.47
C GLU A 102 -9.04 -4.98 -3.49
N ASP A 103 -7.76 -4.76 -3.76
CA ASP A 103 -6.65 -5.22 -2.93
C ASP A 103 -6.62 -4.50 -1.58
N LEU A 104 -6.86 -3.18 -1.55
CA LEU A 104 -6.99 -2.45 -0.28
C LEU A 104 -8.18 -2.93 0.56
N LYS A 105 -9.33 -3.25 -0.06
CA LYS A 105 -10.49 -3.84 0.64
C LYS A 105 -10.15 -5.23 1.19
N TYR A 106 -9.48 -6.05 0.39
CA TYR A 106 -9.04 -7.37 0.79
C TYR A 106 -8.07 -7.29 1.99
N LEU A 107 -7.06 -6.43 1.92
CA LEU A 107 -6.05 -6.25 2.98
C LEU A 107 -6.68 -5.78 4.30
N GLN A 108 -7.60 -4.82 4.25
CA GLN A 108 -8.33 -4.38 5.44
C GLN A 108 -9.07 -5.54 6.11
N SER A 109 -9.74 -6.36 5.31
CA SER A 109 -10.53 -7.51 5.79
C SER A 109 -9.63 -8.61 6.33
N TYR A 110 -8.55 -8.94 5.61
CA TYR A 110 -7.56 -9.94 5.97
C TYR A 110 -6.86 -9.60 7.29
N LEU A 111 -6.34 -8.38 7.43
CA LEU A 111 -5.65 -7.97 8.66
C LEU A 111 -6.60 -7.93 9.86
N SER A 112 -7.87 -7.57 9.65
CA SER A 112 -8.87 -7.62 10.71
C SER A 112 -9.15 -9.05 11.18
N SER A 113 -9.17 -10.04 10.29
CA SER A 113 -9.36 -11.44 10.65
C SER A 113 -8.15 -12.05 11.36
N VAL A 114 -6.93 -11.70 10.93
CA VAL A 114 -5.68 -12.13 11.58
C VAL A 114 -5.65 -11.66 13.04
N LYS A 115 -6.01 -10.40 13.30
CA LYS A 115 -6.10 -9.85 14.65
C LYS A 115 -7.10 -10.60 15.53
N ALA A 116 -8.28 -10.94 14.99
CA ALA A 116 -9.29 -11.71 15.71
C ALA A 116 -8.80 -13.12 16.06
N SER A 117 -8.09 -13.78 15.13
CA SER A 117 -7.52 -15.12 15.38
C SER A 117 -6.37 -15.15 16.39
N SER A 118 -5.65 -14.03 16.55
CA SER A 118 -4.52 -13.92 17.49
C SER A 118 -4.96 -13.56 18.91
N SER A 119 -6.23 -13.21 19.10
CA SER A 119 -6.81 -12.82 20.40
C SER A 119 -7.56 -13.97 21.08
N HIS A 120 -7.38 -15.21 20.60
CA HIS A 120 -7.92 -16.45 21.15
C HIS A 120 -6.80 -17.41 21.55
#